data_AF-A0A9D5V2P5-F1
#
_entry.id   AF-A0A9D5V2P5-F1
#
_cell.length_a   1.000
_cell.length_b   1.000
_cell.length_c   1.000
_cell.angle_alpha   90.00
_cell.angle_beta   90.00
_cell.angle_gamma   90.00
#
_symmetry.space_group_name_H-M   'P 1'
#
loop_
_entity.id
_entity.type
_entity.pdbx_description
1 polymer ?
#
loop_
_entity_poly.entity_id
_entity_poly.type
_entity_poly.pdbx_seq_one_letter_code
_entity_poly.pdbx_strand_id
1 'polypeptide(L)'
;MGYTEMINVSRCRSFKLADSWKIHRKACKLPDMPIASGHMLFFYAVECGLKHLIIDTKKMKSCSNTKSDPLFSHDLFKILKTLKPARSEIGLPPDQLRLTTPKSEHENFFDVHLAWRYGLEIDQKNEKEIMDWLQQVDKFLFRKIGKA
;
A
#
# COMPACT_ATOMS: atom_id res chain seq x y z
N MET A 1 -28.13 -3.57 25.56
CA MET A 1 -27.87 -2.29 24.86
C MET A 1 -26.83 -2.54 23.78
N GLY A 2 -27.26 -2.76 22.54
CA GLY A 2 -26.34 -2.88 21.41
C GLY A 2 -26.01 -1.48 20.91
N TYR A 3 -24.75 -1.07 21.02
CA TYR A 3 -24.26 0.09 20.29
C TYR A 3 -24.18 -0.30 18.82
N THR A 4 -25.16 0.11 18.02
CA THR A 4 -25.02 0.09 16.57
C THR A 4 -23.96 1.14 16.23
N GLU A 5 -22.72 0.72 16.00
CA GLU A 5 -21.70 1.59 15.41
C GLU A 5 -22.30 2.20 14.14
N MET A 6 -22.52 3.51 14.15
CA MET A 6 -22.91 4.24 12.96
C MET A 6 -21.75 4.14 11.96
N ILE A 7 -21.87 3.21 11.02
CA ILE A 7 -20.94 3.07 9.91
C ILE A 7 -20.97 4.39 9.14
N ASN A 8 -19.92 5.20 9.30
CA ASN A 8 -19.78 6.45 8.56
C ASN A 8 -19.39 6.10 7.11
N VAL A 9 -20.38 6.05 6.24
CA VAL A 9 -20.21 5.75 4.82
C VAL A 9 -19.84 7.04 4.09
N SER A 10 -18.61 7.13 3.61
CA SER A 10 -18.14 8.24 2.78
C SER A 10 -18.25 7.90 1.29
N ARG A 11 -18.38 8.90 0.40
CA ARG A 11 -18.34 8.65 -1.05
C ARG A 11 -16.92 8.27 -1.42
N CYS A 12 -16.70 7.11 -2.05
CA CYS A 12 -15.36 6.67 -2.44
C CYS A 12 -14.57 7.70 -3.26
N ARG A 13 -15.27 8.47 -4.09
CA ARG A 13 -14.69 9.52 -4.94
C ARG A 13 -14.24 10.77 -4.16
N SER A 14 -14.58 10.93 -2.89
CA SER A 14 -14.05 12.04 -2.07
C SER A 14 -12.58 11.84 -1.74
N PHE A 15 -12.08 10.60 -1.78
CA PHE A 15 -10.66 10.32 -1.64
C PHE A 15 -9.94 10.56 -2.97
N LYS A 16 -8.96 11.49 -3.00
CA LYS A 16 -8.14 11.78 -4.18
C LYS A 16 -7.00 10.77 -4.36
N LEU A 17 -7.32 9.47 -4.30
CA LEU A 17 -6.33 8.39 -4.24
C LEU A 17 -5.43 8.30 -5.48
N ALA A 18 -5.98 8.57 -6.67
CA ALA A 18 -5.19 8.63 -7.89
C ALA A 18 -4.15 9.77 -7.87
N ASP A 19 -4.54 10.93 -7.34
CA ASP A 19 -3.64 12.08 -7.18
C ASP A 19 -2.60 11.79 -6.11
N SER A 20 -3.01 11.23 -4.95
CA SER A 20 -2.08 10.81 -3.89
C SER A 20 -1.04 9.81 -4.40
N TRP A 21 -1.45 8.82 -5.20
CA TRP A 21 -0.52 7.88 -5.85
C TRP A 21 0.51 8.61 -6.72
N LYS A 22 0.08 9.54 -7.57
CA LYS A 22 0.98 10.34 -8.43
C LYS A 22 1.92 11.24 -7.62
N ILE A 23 1.38 11.94 -6.61
CA ILE A 23 2.13 12.87 -5.76
C ILE A 23 3.18 12.13 -4.94
N HIS A 24 2.80 11.05 -4.25
CA HIS A 24 3.73 10.29 -3.40
C HIS A 24 4.82 9.59 -4.22
N ARG A 25 4.51 9.05 -5.42
CA ARG A 25 5.52 8.51 -6.35
C ARG A 25 6.55 9.53 -6.80
N LYS A 26 6.15 10.79 -6.96
CA LYS A 26 7.06 11.87 -7.32
C LYS A 26 7.88 12.29 -6.10
N ALA A 27 7.21 12.47 -4.96
CA ALA A 27 7.82 12.92 -3.72
C ALA A 27 8.89 11.95 -3.20
N CYS A 28 8.69 10.63 -3.32
CA CYS A 28 9.66 9.65 -2.84
C CYS A 28 11.02 9.69 -3.55
N LYS A 29 11.15 10.44 -4.65
CA LYS A 29 12.36 10.59 -5.46
C LYS A 29 13.01 11.97 -5.35
N LEU A 30 12.59 12.79 -4.38
CA LEU A 30 13.19 14.11 -4.18
C LEU A 30 14.66 13.96 -3.73
N PRO A 31 15.59 14.83 -4.19
CA PRO A 31 17.03 14.68 -3.95
C PRO A 31 17.41 14.58 -2.47
N ASP A 32 16.75 15.34 -1.59
CA ASP A 32 17.06 15.40 -0.15
C ASP A 32 16.16 14.49 0.70
N MET A 33 15.41 13.57 0.08
CA MET A 33 14.51 12.67 0.79
C MET A 33 15.32 11.58 1.51
N PRO A 34 15.21 11.45 2.85
CA PRO A 34 15.80 10.31 3.54
C PRO A 34 15.27 9.00 2.96
N ILE A 35 16.14 8.00 2.79
CA ILE A 35 15.81 6.73 2.11
C ILE A 35 14.55 6.08 2.71
N ALA A 36 14.50 5.94 4.04
CA ALA A 36 13.35 5.37 4.74
C ALA A 36 12.05 6.16 4.50
N SER A 37 12.11 7.50 4.53
CA SER A 37 10.97 8.36 4.20
C SER A 37 10.54 8.20 2.74
N GLY A 38 11.49 8.05 1.81
CA GLY A 38 11.24 7.75 0.41
C GLY A 38 10.54 6.41 0.23
N HIS A 39 11.04 5.35 0.85
CA HIS A 39 10.43 4.02 0.81
C HIS A 39 9.01 4.02 1.41
N MET A 40 8.82 4.67 2.55
CA MET A 40 7.51 4.82 3.19
C MET A 40 6.53 5.58 2.28
N LEU A 41 6.94 6.69 1.67
CA LEU A 41 6.10 7.43 0.73
C LEU A 41 5.76 6.58 -0.50
N PHE A 42 6.73 5.80 -1.00
CA PHE A 42 6.49 4.92 -2.15
C PHE A 42 5.48 3.81 -1.81
N PHE A 43 5.57 3.22 -0.61
CA PHE A 43 4.57 2.29 -0.11
C PHE A 43 3.16 2.90 -0.08
N TYR A 44 3.01 4.10 0.50
CA TYR A 44 1.71 4.79 0.53
C TYR A 44 1.22 5.18 -0.86
N ALA A 45 2.13 5.47 -1.78
CA ALA A 45 1.76 5.70 -3.18
C ALA A 45 1.12 4.44 -3.77
N VAL A 46 1.78 3.29 -3.67
CA VAL A 46 1.28 1.99 -4.17
C VAL A 46 -0.06 1.64 -3.54
N GLU A 47 -0.18 1.81 -2.22
CA GLU A 47 -1.44 1.61 -1.49
C GLU A 47 -2.57 2.44 -2.08
N CYS A 48 -2.34 3.75 -2.25
CA CYS A 48 -3.33 4.67 -2.80
C CYS A 48 -3.74 4.26 -4.22
N GLY A 49 -2.78 3.86 -5.06
CA GLY A 49 -3.07 3.41 -6.42
C GLY A 49 -3.91 2.13 -6.45
N LEU A 50 -3.60 1.15 -5.60
CA LEU A 50 -4.38 -0.09 -5.52
C LEU A 50 -5.81 0.14 -5.03
N LYS A 51 -5.97 0.98 -4.00
CA LYS A 51 -7.29 1.36 -3.48
C LYS A 51 -8.12 2.08 -4.56
N HIS A 52 -7.51 3.02 -5.28
CA HIS A 52 -8.14 3.67 -6.41
C HIS A 52 -8.60 2.67 -7.47
N LEU A 53 -7.73 1.74 -7.86
CA LEU A 53 -8.04 0.72 -8.86
C LEU A 53 -9.20 -0.18 -8.42
N ILE A 54 -9.30 -0.54 -7.15
CA ILE A 54 -10.45 -1.31 -6.61
C ILE A 54 -11.74 -0.50 -6.77
N ILE A 55 -11.75 0.76 -6.33
CA ILE A 55 -12.93 1.64 -6.41
C ILE A 55 -13.40 1.74 -7.85
N ASP A 56 -12.48 1.94 -8.79
CA ASP A 56 -12.77 2.10 -10.20
C ASP A 56 -13.29 0.78 -10.82
N THR A 57 -12.55 -0.31 -10.65
CA THR A 57 -12.90 -1.64 -11.19
C THR A 57 -14.25 -2.14 -10.69
N LYS A 58 -14.55 -1.94 -9.41
CA LYS A 58 -15.82 -2.36 -8.79
C LYS A 58 -16.93 -1.32 -8.88
N LYS A 59 -16.66 -0.15 -9.48
CA LYS A 59 -17.60 0.99 -9.58
C LYS A 59 -18.20 1.37 -8.23
N MET A 60 -17.38 1.36 -7.18
CA MET A 60 -17.83 1.63 -5.81
C MET A 60 -18.27 3.09 -5.66
N LYS A 61 -19.50 3.30 -5.17
CA LYS A 61 -20.04 4.64 -4.89
C LYS A 61 -19.79 5.07 -3.45
N SER A 62 -19.78 4.09 -2.55
CA SER A 62 -19.71 4.25 -1.10
C SER A 62 -18.61 3.39 -0.51
N CYS A 63 -17.84 3.96 0.40
CA CYS A 63 -16.72 3.33 1.07
C CYS A 63 -17.02 3.32 2.57
N SER A 64 -16.93 2.15 3.19
CA SER A 64 -17.16 2.01 4.62
C SER A 64 -15.88 2.39 5.36
N ASN A 65 -15.93 3.37 6.26
CA ASN A 65 -14.74 3.75 7.04
C ASN A 65 -14.41 2.73 8.16
N THR A 66 -14.86 1.49 8.04
CA THR A 66 -14.64 0.43 9.03
C THR A 66 -13.27 -0.21 8.82
N LYS A 67 -12.56 -0.52 9.91
CA LYS A 67 -11.26 -1.23 9.86
C LYS A 67 -11.32 -2.59 9.15
N SER A 68 -12.52 -3.15 9.00
CA SER A 68 -12.79 -4.40 8.30
C SER A 68 -12.87 -4.26 6.77
N ASP A 69 -13.02 -3.05 6.23
CA ASP A 69 -13.07 -2.83 4.79
C ASP A 69 -11.63 -2.97 4.23
N PRO A 70 -11.38 -3.90 3.28
CA PRO A 70 -10.07 -4.06 2.65
C PRO A 70 -9.53 -2.76 2.05
N LEU A 71 -10.41 -1.82 1.69
CA LEU A 71 -10.03 -0.51 1.17
C LEU A 71 -9.36 0.40 2.20
N PHE A 72 -9.59 0.18 3.49
CA PHE A 72 -8.93 0.95 4.56
C PHE A 72 -7.83 0.16 5.26
N SER A 73 -7.54 -1.05 4.79
CA SER A 73 -6.36 -1.79 5.22
C SER A 73 -5.08 -1.15 4.68
N HIS A 74 -3.98 -1.30 5.42
CA HIS A 74 -2.61 -1.03 4.93
C HIS A 74 -1.95 -2.32 4.41
N ASP A 75 -2.64 -3.45 4.51
CA ASP A 75 -2.18 -4.75 4.05
C ASP A 75 -2.33 -4.85 2.52
N LEU A 76 -1.22 -4.60 1.82
CA LEU A 76 -1.17 -4.66 0.36
C LEU A 76 -1.55 -6.04 -0.18
N PHE A 77 -1.35 -7.13 0.58
CA PHE A 77 -1.73 -8.47 0.15
C PHE A 77 -3.25 -8.65 0.15
N LYS A 78 -3.95 -8.18 1.20
CA LYS A 78 -5.42 -8.19 1.23
C LYS A 78 -6.02 -7.36 0.11
N ILE A 79 -5.42 -6.21 -0.18
CA ILE A 79 -5.81 -5.34 -1.29
C ILE A 79 -5.59 -6.08 -2.64
N LEU A 80 -4.42 -6.68 -2.85
CA LEU A 80 -4.10 -7.41 -4.09
C LEU A 80 -4.95 -8.68 -4.27
N LYS A 81 -5.26 -9.41 -3.19
CA LYS A 81 -6.18 -10.55 -3.22
C LYS A 81 -7.58 -10.16 -3.70
N THR A 82 -7.96 -8.90 -3.47
CA THR A 82 -9.22 -8.34 -3.97
C THR A 82 -9.16 -8.05 -5.48
N LEU A 83 -8.01 -7.60 -5.99
CA LEU A 83 -7.79 -7.29 -7.40
C LEU A 83 -7.48 -8.51 -8.27
N LYS A 84 -6.90 -9.57 -7.69
CA LYS A 84 -6.50 -10.82 -8.35
C LYS A 84 -5.69 -10.59 -9.65
N PRO A 85 -4.58 -9.82 -9.62
CA PRO A 85 -3.71 -9.68 -10.78
C PRO A 85 -3.12 -11.04 -11.18
N ALA A 86 -2.85 -11.23 -12.48
CA ALA A 86 -2.18 -12.44 -12.94
C ALA A 86 -0.73 -12.49 -12.42
N ARG A 87 -0.16 -13.69 -12.20
CA ARG A 87 1.25 -13.84 -11.79
C ARG A 87 2.24 -13.24 -12.78
N SER A 88 1.86 -13.13 -14.06
CA SER A 88 2.64 -12.45 -15.10
C SER A 88 2.62 -10.92 -14.98
N GLU A 89 1.66 -10.36 -14.23
CA GLU A 89 1.54 -8.91 -14.03
C GLU A 89 2.31 -8.44 -12.79
N ILE A 90 2.28 -9.24 -11.71
CA ILE A 90 2.95 -8.98 -10.43
C ILE A 90 3.48 -10.31 -9.88
N GLY A 91 4.77 -10.35 -9.53
CA GLY A 91 5.37 -11.48 -8.83
C GLY A 91 4.84 -11.66 -7.40
N LEU A 92 5.30 -12.72 -6.74
CA LEU A 92 4.97 -12.96 -5.34
C LEU A 92 5.65 -11.90 -4.45
N PRO A 93 4.99 -11.43 -3.38
CA PRO A 93 5.67 -10.62 -2.36
C PRO A 93 6.76 -11.44 -1.66
N PRO A 94 7.73 -10.78 -1.02
CA PRO A 94 8.63 -11.45 -0.09
C PRO A 94 7.85 -12.15 1.02
N ASP A 95 8.31 -13.34 1.44
CA ASP A 95 7.59 -14.19 2.39
C ASP A 95 7.56 -13.61 3.82
N GLN A 96 8.58 -12.83 4.20
CA GLN A 96 8.76 -12.29 5.55
C GLN A 96 9.42 -10.89 5.52
N LEU A 97 9.12 -10.09 6.54
CA LEU A 97 9.90 -8.91 6.88
C LEU A 97 11.00 -9.32 7.87
N ARG A 98 12.26 -9.07 7.51
CA ARG A 98 13.42 -9.39 8.33
C ARG A 98 14.02 -8.09 8.86
N LEU A 99 13.93 -7.88 10.16
CA LEU A 99 14.55 -6.75 10.85
C LEU A 99 15.92 -7.17 11.38
N THR A 100 16.89 -6.25 11.37
CA THR A 100 18.22 -6.47 11.98
C THR A 100 18.21 -6.25 13.49
N THR A 101 17.23 -5.50 14.01
CA THR A 101 17.04 -5.25 15.44
C THR A 101 16.28 -6.40 16.12
N PRO A 102 16.67 -6.83 17.35
CA PRO A 102 16.05 -7.98 18.00
C PRO A 102 14.60 -7.71 18.46
N LYS A 103 13.70 -8.64 18.12
CA LYS A 103 12.29 -8.78 18.54
C LYS A 103 11.49 -7.47 18.58
N SER A 104 11.06 -7.05 17.39
CA SER A 104 9.90 -6.18 17.24
C SER A 104 8.66 -7.05 17.06
N GLU A 105 7.50 -6.64 17.59
CA GLU A 105 6.22 -7.30 17.28
C GLU A 105 5.82 -7.15 15.79
N HIS A 106 6.58 -6.37 15.02
CA HIS A 106 6.37 -6.05 13.61
C HIS A 106 7.22 -6.90 12.65
N GLU A 107 7.23 -8.23 12.82
CA GLU A 107 7.93 -9.16 11.90
C GLU A 107 7.10 -9.50 10.64
N ASN A 108 5.89 -8.95 10.54
CA ASN A 108 5.02 -9.18 9.39
C ASN A 108 5.31 -8.18 8.27
N PHE A 109 5.33 -8.65 7.03
CA PHE A 109 5.47 -7.82 5.82
C PHE A 109 4.47 -6.65 5.78
N PHE A 110 3.27 -6.82 6.34
CA PHE A 110 2.24 -5.78 6.42
C PHE A 110 2.69 -4.53 7.20
N ASP A 111 3.66 -4.68 8.08
CA ASP A 111 4.18 -3.64 8.94
C ASP A 111 5.46 -2.99 8.38
N VAL A 112 5.87 -3.29 7.14
CA VAL A 112 7.10 -2.70 6.57
C VAL A 112 7.07 -1.17 6.59
N HIS A 113 5.90 -0.57 6.36
CA HIS A 113 5.72 0.87 6.45
C HIS A 113 5.91 1.40 7.89
N LEU A 114 5.61 0.58 8.92
CA LEU A 114 5.89 0.90 10.32
C LEU A 114 7.39 0.82 10.60
N ALA A 115 8.11 -0.12 10.00
CA ALA A 115 9.57 -0.20 10.11
C ALA A 115 10.23 1.10 9.63
N TRP A 116 9.88 1.57 8.43
CA TRP A 116 10.38 2.87 7.95
C TRP A 116 9.89 4.06 8.78
N ARG A 117 8.64 4.03 9.26
CA ARG A 117 8.05 5.10 10.07
C ARG A 117 8.72 5.26 11.43
N TYR A 118 9.08 4.17 12.06
CA TYR A 118 9.65 4.14 13.41
C TYR A 118 11.17 3.94 13.43
N GLY A 119 11.82 3.94 12.26
CA GLY A 119 13.27 3.83 12.15
C GLY A 119 13.81 2.45 12.53
N LEU A 120 13.03 1.39 12.33
CA LEU A 120 13.52 0.02 12.46
C LEU A 120 14.39 -0.32 11.26
N GLU A 121 15.53 -0.96 11.53
CA GLU A 121 16.44 -1.39 10.48
C GLU A 121 15.97 -2.70 9.85
N ILE A 122 15.77 -2.68 8.53
CA ILE A 122 15.39 -3.84 7.73
C ILE A 122 16.68 -4.45 7.15
N ASP A 123 16.77 -5.78 7.13
CA ASP A 123 17.85 -6.48 6.44
C ASP A 123 17.96 -5.98 4.99
N GLN A 124 19.15 -5.58 4.57
CA GLN A 124 19.36 -4.89 3.29
C GLN A 124 18.89 -5.71 2.08
N LYS A 125 19.09 -7.03 2.12
CA LYS A 125 18.61 -7.93 1.06
C LYS A 125 17.09 -7.96 1.06
N ASN A 126 16.46 -8.09 2.22
CA ASN A 126 15.01 -8.06 2.35
C ASN A 126 14.42 -6.71 1.93
N GLU A 127 14.99 -5.58 2.36
CA GLU A 127 14.53 -4.24 1.94
C GLU A 127 14.55 -4.09 0.41
N LYS A 128 15.62 -4.56 -0.24
CA LYS A 128 15.71 -4.56 -1.70
C LYS A 128 14.61 -5.41 -2.34
N GLU A 129 14.39 -6.63 -1.86
CA GLU A 129 13.34 -7.53 -2.37
C GLU A 129 11.94 -6.89 -2.23
N ILE A 130 11.68 -6.21 -1.10
CA ILE A 130 10.43 -5.49 -0.85
C ILE A 130 10.28 -4.34 -1.84
N MET A 131 11.33 -3.54 -2.05
CA MET A 131 11.29 -2.40 -2.97
C MET A 131 11.15 -2.86 -4.43
N ASP A 132 11.83 -3.92 -4.84
CA ASP A 132 11.70 -4.51 -6.18
C ASP A 132 10.26 -5.01 -6.41
N TRP A 133 9.64 -5.62 -5.40
CA TRP A 133 8.23 -6.02 -5.47
C TRP A 133 7.29 -4.81 -5.55
N LEU A 134 7.46 -3.78 -4.70
CA LEU A 134 6.67 -2.55 -4.75
C LEU A 134 6.75 -1.87 -6.13
N GLN A 135 7.91 -1.89 -6.77
CA GLN A 135 8.08 -1.38 -8.13
C GLN A 135 7.30 -2.20 -9.17
N GLN A 136 7.20 -3.52 -9.03
CA GLN A 136 6.36 -4.34 -9.90
C GLN A 136 4.88 -3.97 -9.74
N VAL A 137 4.43 -3.78 -8.50
CA VAL A 137 3.06 -3.33 -8.23
C VAL A 137 2.81 -1.95 -8.84
N ASP A 138 3.74 -1.00 -8.69
CA ASP A 138 3.62 0.32 -9.31
C ASP A 138 3.56 0.27 -10.85
N LYS A 139 4.36 -0.59 -11.49
CA LYS A 139 4.27 -0.82 -12.94
C LYS A 139 2.90 -1.38 -13.33
N PHE A 140 2.35 -2.30 -12.55
CA PHE A 140 0.99 -2.80 -12.75
C PHE A 140 -0.04 -1.68 -12.65
N LEU A 141 0.03 -0.84 -11.61
CA LEU A 141 -0.84 0.32 -11.43
C LEU A 141 -0.75 1.28 -12.60
N PHE A 142 0.46 1.57 -13.08
CA PHE A 142 0.67 2.43 -14.24
C PHE A 142 -0.03 1.91 -15.50
N ARG A 143 0.02 0.59 -15.75
CA ARG A 143 -0.67 -0.02 -16.90
C ARG A 143 -2.19 0.01 -16.78
N LYS A 144 -2.74 -0.07 -15.57
CA LYS A 144 -4.19 -0.13 -15.32
C LYS A 144 -4.82 1.26 -15.23
N ILE A 145 -4.17 2.20 -14.55
CA ILE A 145 -4.69 3.55 -14.29
C ILE A 145 -4.20 4.54 -15.35
N GLY A 146 -2.96 4.42 -15.83
CA GLY A 146 -2.36 5.36 -16.78
C GLY A 146 -2.86 5.23 -18.23
N LYS A 147 -3.75 4.27 -18.51
CA LYS A 147 -4.44 4.12 -19.79
C LYS A 147 -5.85 4.75 -19.81
N ALA A 148 -6.27 5.37 -18.70
CA ALA A 148 -7.54 6.09 -18.59
C ALA A 148 -7.36 7.57 -18.94
#